data_AF-A0A4Z1I4M4-F1
#
_entry.id   AF-A0A4Z1I4M4-F1
#
_cell.length_a   1.000
_cell.length_b   1.000
_cell.length_c   1.000
_cell.angle_alpha   90.00
_cell.angle_beta   90.00
_cell.angle_gamma   90.00
#
_symmetry.space_group_name_H-M   'P 1'
#
loop_
_entity.id
_entity.type
_entity.pdbx_description
1 polymer ?
#
loop_
_entity_poly.entity_id
_entity_poly.type
_entity_poly.pdbx_seq_one_letter_code
_entity_poly.pdbx_strand_id
1 'polypeptide(L)'
;MYLSISLLLLATRGFASPAFRKRVVASLDQTAFEEAQQRDDTATRAFTSVPITTSEGQCLFVDELSGDFRANLTPVQIAACDGSTGQLWDVLTSGKHNNVAGSILVVNTLTQACLNFDPRRAAGNTVIMFSCGGRADGDGLVTNSQLFPFNGTSGPLTFSPENAPGTCLSVTTANVLDQAPCDESDSSQTFTFGASSASADPAIASSVVPVASDAAGVSSSVAVTAAASAVPTSDPTTPLPVSRAGGVLDPSAAAEANEMDNTALKAFSSVALKDASGQCLFVDPTAGDFRQNLIPITLQTCDGRQNQAWDIVTSGKHNNVPGSVLVVSSLTQGCLNFDPRRAAGDTVIMFSCGGRADGDGLVTNSQLFPFTEGQTDILLAPENGNNATCLVANADGKLDSTTCASDATSQSFTILTI
;
A
#
# COMPACT_ATOMS: atom_id res chain seq x y z
N MET A 1 14.52 -41.97 55.14
CA MET A 1 14.41 -40.49 55.19
C MET A 1 15.31 -39.92 54.10
N TYR A 2 14.79 -39.75 52.88
CA TYR A 2 15.42 -38.95 51.83
C TYR A 2 14.28 -38.31 51.03
N LEU A 3 14.24 -36.99 51.07
CA LEU A 3 13.21 -36.13 50.48
C LEU A 3 13.72 -35.71 49.10
N SER A 4 13.14 -36.24 48.02
CA SER A 4 13.40 -35.76 46.66
C SER A 4 12.49 -34.59 46.34
N ILE A 5 13.07 -33.39 46.23
CA ILE A 5 12.41 -32.17 45.77
C ILE A 5 12.67 -32.04 44.27
N SER A 6 11.64 -32.21 43.45
CA SER A 6 11.67 -31.89 42.01
C SER A 6 11.33 -30.42 41.82
N LEU A 7 12.30 -29.64 41.34
CA LEU A 7 12.14 -28.23 41.00
C LEU A 7 11.67 -28.13 39.54
N LEU A 8 10.42 -27.75 39.30
CA LEU A 8 9.91 -27.40 37.96
C LEU A 8 10.34 -25.94 37.65
N LEU A 9 11.23 -25.76 36.69
CA LEU A 9 11.49 -24.43 36.09
C LEU A 9 10.40 -24.13 35.05
N LEU A 10 9.49 -23.20 35.37
CA LEU A 10 8.67 -22.53 34.38
C LEU A 10 9.53 -21.49 33.64
N ALA A 11 9.84 -21.75 32.37
CA ALA A 11 10.38 -20.74 31.48
C ALA A 11 9.24 -19.80 31.04
N THR A 12 9.16 -18.61 31.64
CA THR A 12 8.31 -17.53 31.12
C THR A 12 8.96 -16.96 29.87
N ARG A 13 8.45 -17.33 28.69
CA ARG A 13 8.73 -16.59 27.46
C ARG A 13 8.03 -15.25 27.58
N GLY A 14 8.79 -14.19 27.88
CA GLY A 14 8.32 -12.83 27.65
C GLY A 14 8.18 -12.63 26.16
N PHE A 15 6.95 -12.61 25.66
CA PHE A 15 6.66 -12.01 24.36
C PHE A 15 6.92 -10.52 24.54
N ALA A 16 8.08 -10.05 24.07
CA ALA A 16 8.22 -8.66 23.74
C ALA A 16 7.19 -8.39 22.64
N SER A 17 6.08 -7.73 22.97
CA SER A 17 5.19 -7.17 21.95
C SER A 17 6.07 -6.38 21.01
N PRO A 18 6.00 -6.60 19.68
CA PRO A 18 6.76 -5.79 18.75
C PRO A 18 6.35 -4.34 19.02
N ALA A 19 7.30 -3.53 19.45
CA ALA A 19 7.07 -2.11 19.56
C ALA A 19 6.74 -1.63 18.15
N PHE A 20 5.46 -1.32 17.92
CA PHE A 20 5.01 -0.64 16.73
C PHE A 20 5.91 0.58 16.52
N ARG A 21 6.81 0.52 15.53
CA ARG A 21 7.45 1.74 15.05
C ARG A 21 6.33 2.56 14.43
N LYS A 22 5.86 3.58 15.15
CA LYS A 22 4.99 4.60 14.57
C LYS A 22 5.69 5.08 13.29
N ARG A 23 5.07 4.89 12.14
CA ARG A 23 5.52 5.52 10.90
C ARG A 23 5.23 6.99 11.10
N VAL A 24 6.26 7.76 11.41
CA VAL A 24 6.11 9.19 11.58
C VAL A 24 7.01 9.82 10.56
N VAL A 25 6.42 10.53 9.61
CA VAL A 25 7.19 11.35 8.67
C VAL A 25 7.43 12.72 9.30
N ALA A 26 8.56 13.34 8.98
CA ALA A 26 8.84 14.70 9.44
C ALA A 26 7.97 15.75 8.72
N SER A 27 7.53 15.43 7.51
CA SER A 27 6.64 16.23 6.67
C SER A 27 6.00 15.35 5.59
N LEU A 28 4.87 15.78 5.05
CA LEU A 28 4.29 15.20 3.84
C LEU A 28 5.08 15.64 2.59
N ASP A 29 5.04 14.82 1.55
CA ASP A 29 5.28 15.32 0.19
C ASP A 29 3.98 15.89 -0.32
N GLN A 30 3.94 17.22 -0.47
CA GLN A 30 2.72 17.92 -0.82
C GLN A 30 2.13 17.45 -2.16
N THR A 31 2.96 17.16 -3.16
CA THR A 31 2.45 16.76 -4.48
C THR A 31 1.83 15.37 -4.41
N ALA A 32 2.53 14.43 -3.77
CA ALA A 32 2.03 13.08 -3.62
C ALA A 32 0.80 13.01 -2.70
N PHE A 33 0.78 13.81 -1.64
CA PHE A 33 -0.37 13.94 -0.75
C PHE A 33 -1.59 14.48 -1.48
N GLU A 34 -1.43 15.56 -2.25
CA GLU A 34 -2.52 16.12 -3.05
C GLU A 34 -3.02 15.12 -4.09
N GLU A 35 -2.13 14.46 -4.84
CA GLU A 35 -2.48 13.40 -5.79
C GLU A 35 -3.29 12.27 -5.11
N ALA A 36 -2.82 11.80 -3.97
CA ALA A 36 -3.37 10.64 -3.28
C ALA A 36 -4.66 10.92 -2.50
N GLN A 37 -4.82 12.13 -1.94
CA GLN A 37 -5.91 12.49 -1.03
C GLN A 37 -6.85 13.51 -1.65
N GLN A 38 -7.50 13.09 -2.73
CA GLN A 38 -8.42 13.93 -3.48
C GLN A 38 -9.80 13.95 -2.84
N ARG A 39 -10.35 15.14 -2.66
CA ARG A 39 -11.73 15.31 -2.21
C ARG A 39 -12.70 14.84 -3.29
N ASP A 40 -13.67 14.01 -2.90
CA ASP A 40 -14.78 13.65 -3.78
C ASP A 40 -15.85 14.75 -3.77
N ASP A 41 -15.84 15.57 -4.81
CA ASP A 41 -16.82 16.66 -5.02
C ASP A 41 -18.18 16.16 -5.53
N THR A 42 -18.28 14.90 -5.94
CA THR A 42 -19.54 14.28 -6.36
C THR A 42 -20.29 13.62 -5.20
N ALA A 43 -19.68 13.59 -4.01
CA ALA A 43 -20.20 12.85 -2.88
C ALA A 43 -21.45 13.48 -2.24
N THR A 44 -22.41 12.63 -1.87
CA THR A 44 -23.50 13.00 -0.97
C THR A 44 -23.09 12.68 0.46
N ARG A 45 -23.24 13.67 1.36
CA ARG A 45 -22.78 13.60 2.74
C ARG A 45 -23.97 13.55 3.70
N ALA A 46 -24.02 12.53 4.55
CA ALA A 46 -24.96 12.45 5.66
C ALA A 46 -24.53 13.36 6.81
N PHE A 47 -23.21 13.44 7.06
CA PHE A 47 -22.61 14.33 8.04
C PHE A 47 -21.37 14.99 7.45
N THR A 48 -21.12 16.24 7.84
CA THR A 48 -19.98 17.03 7.38
C THR A 48 -19.27 17.63 8.60
N SER A 49 -17.96 17.43 8.66
CA SER A 49 -17.08 17.98 9.71
C SER A 49 -17.60 17.74 11.13
N VAL A 50 -18.02 16.51 11.42
CA VAL A 50 -18.50 16.10 12.76
C VAL A 50 -17.46 15.26 13.49
N PRO A 51 -17.38 15.32 14.83
CA PRO A 51 -16.62 14.33 15.58
C PRO A 51 -17.27 12.95 15.47
N ILE A 52 -16.45 11.90 15.59
CA ILE A 52 -16.90 10.54 15.89
C ILE A 52 -16.47 10.25 17.32
N THR A 53 -17.43 9.95 18.19
CA THR A 53 -17.17 9.68 19.61
C THR A 53 -17.33 8.21 19.95
N THR A 54 -16.50 7.74 20.87
CA THR A 54 -16.62 6.42 21.50
C THR A 54 -17.72 6.45 22.58
N SER A 55 -18.14 5.28 23.05
CA SER A 55 -19.05 5.16 24.20
C SER A 55 -18.52 5.81 25.49
N GLU A 56 -17.20 5.97 25.61
CA GLU A 56 -16.53 6.65 26.72
C GLU A 56 -16.43 8.19 26.53
N GLY A 57 -16.94 8.72 25.42
CA GLY A 57 -16.95 10.16 25.12
C GLY A 57 -15.62 10.72 24.61
N GLN A 58 -14.69 9.86 24.21
CA GLN A 58 -13.45 10.23 23.52
C GLN A 58 -13.68 10.33 22.02
N CYS A 59 -12.82 11.06 21.30
CA CYS A 59 -12.93 11.27 19.87
C CYS A 59 -11.94 10.41 19.08
N LEU A 60 -12.37 9.94 17.92
CA LEU A 60 -11.46 9.42 16.90
C LEU A 60 -10.62 10.58 16.36
N PHE A 61 -9.31 10.35 16.26
CA PHE A 61 -8.30 11.35 15.93
C PHE A 61 -7.30 10.79 14.91
N VAL A 62 -6.91 11.63 13.97
CA VAL A 62 -5.84 11.38 12.99
C VAL A 62 -4.74 12.42 13.18
N ASP A 63 -3.52 11.94 13.34
CA ASP A 63 -2.31 12.74 13.23
C ASP A 63 -1.78 12.61 11.79
N GLU A 64 -1.84 13.70 11.02
CA GLU A 64 -1.49 13.77 9.60
C GLU A 64 -0.11 13.19 9.28
N LEU A 65 0.84 13.30 10.21
CA LEU A 65 2.21 12.84 10.00
C LEU A 65 2.46 11.42 10.52
N SER A 66 1.44 10.75 11.05
CA SER A 66 1.57 9.40 11.65
C SER A 66 1.37 8.25 10.66
N GLY A 67 1.29 8.55 9.37
CA GLY A 67 1.31 7.57 8.28
C GLY A 67 2.57 7.66 7.43
N ASP A 68 2.42 7.37 6.15
CA ASP A 68 3.42 7.68 5.14
C ASP A 68 3.33 9.15 4.68
N PHE A 69 4.29 9.56 3.86
CA PHE A 69 4.42 10.89 3.26
C PHE A 69 3.20 11.39 2.43
N ARG A 70 2.20 10.53 2.13
CA ARG A 70 0.89 10.88 1.53
C ARG A 70 -0.25 10.87 2.55
N ALA A 71 0.06 10.77 3.84
CA ALA A 71 -0.88 10.47 4.91
C ALA A 71 -1.64 9.14 4.73
N ASN A 72 -1.11 8.20 3.92
CA ASN A 72 -1.63 6.84 3.86
C ASN A 72 -1.09 6.01 5.02
N LEU A 73 -1.79 4.94 5.37
CA LEU A 73 -1.39 4.03 6.46
C LEU A 73 -1.34 4.74 7.82
N THR A 74 -2.07 5.86 7.95
CA THR A 74 -2.14 6.66 9.17
C THR A 74 -3.07 5.97 10.17
N PRO A 75 -2.62 5.59 11.38
CA PRO A 75 -3.46 4.93 12.35
C PRO A 75 -4.56 5.87 12.87
N VAL A 76 -5.73 5.32 13.17
CA VAL A 76 -6.81 6.06 13.85
C VAL A 76 -6.63 5.91 15.35
N GLN A 77 -6.40 7.03 16.03
CA GLN A 77 -6.13 7.09 17.47
C GLN A 77 -7.38 7.55 18.21
N ILE A 78 -7.44 7.27 19.52
CA ILE A 78 -8.49 7.73 20.42
C ILE A 78 -7.89 8.78 21.35
N ALA A 79 -8.50 9.97 21.40
CA ALA A 79 -8.04 11.09 22.20
C ALA A 79 -9.20 11.85 22.87
N ALA A 80 -8.90 12.73 23.82
CA ALA A 80 -9.90 13.66 24.32
C ALA A 80 -10.41 14.56 23.18
N CYS A 81 -11.71 14.81 23.16
CA CYS A 81 -12.30 15.67 22.13
C CYS A 81 -11.80 17.11 22.26
N ASP A 82 -11.17 17.65 21.22
CA ASP A 82 -10.60 19.00 21.18
C ASP A 82 -11.12 19.85 20.00
N GLY A 83 -11.87 19.24 19.08
CA GLY A 83 -12.44 19.93 17.92
C GLY A 83 -11.41 20.27 16.83
N SER A 84 -10.20 19.74 16.92
CA SER A 84 -9.19 19.85 15.85
C SER A 84 -9.69 19.20 14.55
N THR A 85 -9.20 19.66 13.41
CA THR A 85 -9.54 19.08 12.10
C THR A 85 -9.19 17.59 12.01
N GLY A 86 -8.17 17.13 12.75
CA GLY A 86 -7.83 15.72 12.88
C GLY A 86 -8.92 14.86 13.55
N GLN A 87 -9.86 15.48 14.27
CA GLN A 87 -11.02 14.84 14.89
C GLN A 87 -12.33 15.04 14.13
N LEU A 88 -12.30 15.74 12.99
CA LEU A 88 -13.50 16.03 12.21
C LEU A 88 -13.58 15.13 10.99
N TRP A 89 -14.77 14.60 10.77
CA TRP A 89 -15.04 13.55 9.80
C TRP A 89 -16.24 13.92 8.92
N ASP A 90 -16.15 13.56 7.66
CA ASP A 90 -17.29 13.53 6.75
C ASP A 90 -17.77 12.09 6.60
N VAL A 91 -19.09 11.92 6.51
CA VAL A 91 -19.74 10.62 6.31
C VAL A 91 -20.49 10.64 4.99
N LEU A 92 -19.98 9.90 4.00
CA LEU A 92 -20.43 9.95 2.61
C LEU A 92 -21.27 8.72 2.31
N THR A 93 -22.52 8.92 1.89
CA THR A 93 -23.47 7.84 1.55
C THR A 93 -23.45 7.48 0.07
N SER A 94 -22.84 8.31 -0.77
CA SER A 94 -22.59 8.02 -2.19
C SER A 94 -21.49 8.95 -2.73
N GLY A 95 -20.90 8.60 -3.87
CA GLY A 95 -19.89 9.40 -4.57
C GLY A 95 -19.08 8.56 -5.57
N LYS A 96 -18.00 9.12 -6.12
CA LYS A 96 -17.01 8.42 -6.96
C LYS A 96 -16.51 7.13 -6.29
N HIS A 97 -16.30 7.18 -4.97
CA HIS A 97 -15.71 6.08 -4.19
C HIS A 97 -16.73 5.26 -3.40
N ASN A 98 -18.03 5.60 -3.46
CA ASN A 98 -19.11 4.82 -2.85
C ASN A 98 -20.33 4.75 -3.78
N ASN A 99 -20.56 3.58 -4.37
CA ASN A 99 -21.73 3.28 -5.19
C ASN A 99 -22.65 2.21 -4.55
N VAL A 100 -22.44 1.88 -3.27
CA VAL A 100 -23.16 0.82 -2.57
C VAL A 100 -24.22 1.42 -1.66
N ALA A 101 -25.48 1.13 -1.98
CA ALA A 101 -26.61 1.62 -1.19
C ALA A 101 -26.60 1.01 0.22
N GLY A 102 -26.84 1.86 1.23
CA GLY A 102 -26.82 1.43 2.63
C GLY A 102 -25.42 1.34 3.23
N SER A 103 -24.39 1.79 2.52
CA SER A 103 -23.01 1.84 3.01
C SER A 103 -22.49 3.26 3.07
N ILE A 104 -21.50 3.50 3.92
CA ILE A 104 -20.79 4.78 4.06
C ILE A 104 -19.30 4.63 3.79
N LEU A 105 -18.72 5.73 3.30
CA LEU A 105 -17.31 6.05 3.50
C LEU A 105 -17.19 7.02 4.67
N VAL A 106 -16.21 6.79 5.53
CA VAL A 106 -15.84 7.70 6.62
C VAL A 106 -14.54 8.38 6.23
N VAL A 107 -14.57 9.70 6.05
CA VAL A 107 -13.45 10.48 5.52
C VAL A 107 -12.97 11.46 6.57
N ASN A 108 -11.66 11.50 6.82
CA ASN A 108 -11.09 12.48 7.74
C ASN A 108 -10.94 13.84 7.03
N THR A 109 -11.38 14.93 7.67
CA THR A 109 -11.38 16.24 7.02
C THR A 109 -10.01 16.90 6.95
N LEU A 110 -9.07 16.55 7.84
CA LEU A 110 -7.69 17.03 7.79
C LEU A 110 -6.95 16.45 6.58
N THR A 111 -7.06 15.14 6.35
CA THR A 111 -6.27 14.45 5.33
C THR A 111 -7.02 14.15 4.05
N GLN A 112 -8.35 14.20 4.02
CA GLN A 112 -9.22 13.67 2.93
C GLN A 112 -9.09 12.16 2.67
N ALA A 113 -8.33 11.44 3.50
CA ALA A 113 -8.21 10.00 3.42
C ALA A 113 -9.47 9.31 3.95
N CYS A 114 -9.71 8.09 3.46
CA CYS A 114 -10.82 7.23 3.86
C CYS A 114 -10.40 6.24 4.95
N LEU A 115 -11.28 6.01 5.93
CA LEU A 115 -11.15 4.92 6.89
C LEU A 115 -11.11 3.59 6.14
N ASN A 116 -10.06 2.81 6.36
CA ASN A 116 -9.80 1.57 5.65
C ASN A 116 -9.45 0.45 6.63
N PHE A 117 -10.04 -0.71 6.42
CA PHE A 117 -9.72 -1.93 7.13
C PHE A 117 -8.95 -2.93 6.24
N ASP A 118 -7.74 -3.28 6.65
CA ASP A 118 -6.90 -4.29 5.98
C ASP A 118 -6.61 -5.46 6.93
N PRO A 119 -7.32 -6.61 6.78
CA PRO A 119 -7.16 -7.77 7.66
C PRO A 119 -5.79 -8.45 7.52
N ARG A 120 -5.00 -8.07 6.52
CA ARG A 120 -3.65 -8.61 6.30
C ARG A 120 -2.60 -7.87 7.16
N ARG A 121 -2.96 -6.76 7.82
CA ARG A 121 -2.05 -6.06 8.75
C ARG A 121 -2.01 -6.77 10.10
N ALA A 122 -0.94 -6.54 10.84
CA ALA A 122 -0.84 -7.01 12.23
C ALA A 122 -1.89 -6.31 13.12
N ALA A 123 -2.35 -7.01 14.16
CA ALA A 123 -3.23 -6.44 15.17
C ALA A 123 -2.59 -5.23 15.84
N GLY A 124 -3.35 -4.16 16.01
CA GLY A 124 -2.92 -2.81 16.37
C GLY A 124 -2.72 -1.88 15.17
N ASN A 125 -2.91 -2.37 13.95
CA ASN A 125 -2.68 -1.63 12.71
C ASN A 125 -3.61 -2.10 11.59
N THR A 126 -4.73 -2.77 11.87
CA THR A 126 -5.65 -3.22 10.80
C THR A 126 -6.58 -2.11 10.32
N VAL A 127 -6.79 -1.08 11.15
CA VAL A 127 -7.59 0.10 10.81
C VAL A 127 -6.69 1.31 10.62
N ILE A 128 -6.75 1.89 9.44
CA ILE A 128 -5.88 2.98 9.00
C ILE A 128 -6.63 3.95 8.11
N MET A 129 -6.11 5.16 7.94
CA MET A 129 -6.50 6.06 6.87
C MET A 129 -5.75 5.66 5.60
N PHE A 130 -6.46 5.63 4.48
CA PHE A 130 -5.90 5.34 3.17
C PHE A 130 -6.66 6.10 2.10
N SER A 131 -5.99 6.41 1.00
CA SER A 131 -6.56 7.05 -0.18
C SER A 131 -7.90 6.40 -0.56
N CYS A 132 -8.91 7.24 -0.74
CA CYS A 132 -10.25 6.79 -1.09
C CYS A 132 -10.22 5.99 -2.40
N GLY A 133 -10.92 4.85 -2.41
CA GLY A 133 -10.89 3.87 -3.50
C GLY A 133 -9.82 2.78 -3.38
N GLY A 134 -9.04 2.77 -2.30
CA GLY A 134 -8.20 1.63 -1.91
C GLY A 134 -6.88 1.49 -2.66
N ARG A 135 -6.49 2.51 -3.44
CA ARG A 135 -5.19 2.58 -4.12
C ARG A 135 -4.41 3.77 -3.60
N ALA A 136 -3.11 3.58 -3.36
CA ALA A 136 -2.27 4.50 -2.59
C ALA A 136 -2.06 5.89 -3.24
N ASP A 137 -2.42 6.03 -4.50
CA ASP A 137 -2.36 7.22 -5.35
C ASP A 137 -3.75 7.83 -5.61
N GLY A 138 -4.82 7.32 -4.99
CA GLY A 138 -6.16 7.90 -5.10
C GLY A 138 -6.87 7.66 -6.44
N ASP A 139 -6.27 6.88 -7.35
CA ASP A 139 -6.86 6.53 -8.67
C ASP A 139 -7.95 5.43 -8.56
N GLY A 140 -8.13 4.87 -7.36
CA GLY A 140 -9.07 3.80 -7.09
C GLY A 140 -10.54 4.19 -7.31
N LEU A 141 -11.40 3.17 -7.42
CA LEU A 141 -12.84 3.35 -7.53
C LEU A 141 -13.51 3.06 -6.19
N VAL A 142 -14.26 1.97 -6.11
CA VAL A 142 -14.94 1.49 -4.90
C VAL A 142 -14.22 0.25 -4.41
N THR A 143 -13.95 0.18 -3.10
CA THR A 143 -13.35 -0.99 -2.45
C THR A 143 -14.15 -1.36 -1.20
N ASN A 144 -14.39 -2.65 -0.99
CA ASN A 144 -15.11 -3.15 0.18
C ASN A 144 -14.31 -3.01 1.50
N SER A 145 -13.01 -2.69 1.43
CA SER A 145 -12.18 -2.40 2.60
C SER A 145 -12.46 -1.05 3.26
N GLN A 146 -13.19 -0.15 2.58
CA GLN A 146 -13.50 1.20 3.06
C GLN A 146 -15.00 1.41 3.31
N LEU A 147 -15.83 0.41 3.01
CA LEU A 147 -17.27 0.50 3.15
C LEU A 147 -17.75 -0.12 4.45
N PHE A 148 -18.66 0.59 5.11
CA PHE A 148 -19.30 0.18 6.35
C PHE A 148 -20.82 0.32 6.23
N PRO A 149 -21.63 -0.63 6.73
CA PRO A 149 -23.08 -0.50 6.76
C PRO A 149 -23.54 0.76 7.52
N PHE A 150 -24.59 1.39 7.00
CA PHE A 150 -25.14 2.62 7.56
C PHE A 150 -26.66 2.62 7.51
N ASN A 151 -27.27 2.87 8.66
CA ASN A 151 -28.72 2.89 8.84
C ASN A 151 -29.34 4.30 8.72
N GLY A 152 -28.55 5.33 8.40
CA GLY A 152 -29.03 6.71 8.30
C GLY A 152 -29.08 7.50 9.61
N THR A 153 -28.65 6.92 10.73
CA THR A 153 -28.69 7.56 12.05
C THR A 153 -27.32 8.07 12.49
N SER A 154 -27.28 8.99 13.46
CA SER A 154 -26.01 9.49 14.01
C SER A 154 -25.33 8.51 14.97
N GLY A 155 -26.06 7.53 15.51
CA GLY A 155 -25.51 6.59 16.48
C GLY A 155 -26.46 6.29 17.63
N PRO A 156 -26.11 5.30 18.47
CA PRO A 156 -24.86 4.54 18.42
C PRO A 156 -24.79 3.54 17.24
N LEU A 157 -23.60 3.36 16.67
CA LEU A 157 -23.33 2.49 15.52
C LEU A 157 -22.12 1.60 15.82
N THR A 158 -22.03 0.50 15.08
CA THR A 158 -20.81 -0.30 14.98
C THR A 158 -20.30 -0.27 13.55
N PHE A 159 -18.98 -0.12 13.38
CA PHE A 159 -18.35 -0.19 12.07
C PHE A 159 -17.94 -1.63 11.77
N SER A 160 -18.70 -2.33 10.94
CA SER A 160 -18.34 -3.65 10.42
C SER A 160 -17.84 -3.53 8.97
N PRO A 161 -16.55 -3.71 8.69
CA PRO A 161 -16.03 -3.57 7.33
C PRO A 161 -16.57 -4.65 6.40
N GLU A 162 -16.97 -4.29 5.17
CA GLU A 162 -17.60 -5.23 4.22
C GLU A 162 -16.66 -6.36 3.75
N ASN A 163 -15.35 -6.15 3.77
CA ASN A 163 -14.36 -7.18 3.40
C ASN A 163 -14.05 -8.20 4.51
N ALA A 164 -14.64 -8.09 5.71
CA ALA A 164 -14.47 -9.06 6.79
C ALA A 164 -15.75 -9.27 7.62
N PRO A 165 -16.66 -10.14 7.15
CA PRO A 165 -17.88 -10.48 7.88
C PRO A 165 -17.61 -11.01 9.29
N GLY A 166 -18.34 -10.48 10.28
CA GLY A 166 -18.18 -10.85 11.69
C GLY A 166 -17.06 -10.12 12.43
N THR A 167 -16.31 -9.26 11.73
CA THR A 167 -15.35 -8.33 12.33
C THR A 167 -15.98 -6.96 12.52
N CYS A 168 -15.70 -6.32 13.65
CA CYS A 168 -16.12 -4.97 13.98
C CYS A 168 -14.92 -4.15 14.43
N LEU A 169 -14.95 -2.84 14.16
CA LEU A 169 -13.92 -1.94 14.66
C LEU A 169 -14.10 -1.73 16.15
N SER A 170 -13.01 -1.77 16.91
CA SER A 170 -13.00 -1.67 18.36
C SER A 170 -11.87 -0.78 18.86
N VAL A 171 -12.15 0.00 19.89
CA VAL A 171 -11.11 0.72 20.64
C VAL A 171 -10.27 -0.29 21.42
N THR A 172 -8.96 -0.24 21.24
CA THR A 172 -8.01 -1.09 21.97
C THR A 172 -7.53 -0.40 23.25
N THR A 173 -6.94 -1.17 24.17
CA THR A 173 -6.28 -0.64 25.37
C THR A 173 -5.07 0.27 25.07
N ALA A 174 -4.60 0.28 23.83
CA ALA A 174 -3.53 1.17 23.37
C ALA A 174 -4.06 2.51 22.82
N ASN A 175 -5.35 2.80 22.97
CA ASN A 175 -6.02 4.00 22.44
C ASN A 175 -5.86 4.15 20.92
N VAL A 176 -5.92 3.03 20.20
CA VAL A 176 -6.04 2.99 18.75
C VAL A 176 -7.29 2.20 18.36
N LEU A 177 -7.90 2.59 17.25
CA LEU A 177 -8.95 1.83 16.62
C LEU A 177 -8.33 0.63 15.91
N ASP A 178 -8.86 -0.56 16.14
CA ASP A 178 -8.43 -1.79 15.49
C ASP A 178 -9.62 -2.74 15.34
N GLN A 179 -9.39 -4.05 15.21
CA GLN A 179 -10.45 -5.05 15.01
C GLN A 179 -10.73 -5.87 16.26
N ALA A 180 -11.99 -6.30 16.39
CA ALA A 180 -12.44 -7.37 17.28
C ALA A 180 -13.57 -8.17 16.60
N PRO A 181 -13.88 -9.39 17.08
CA PRO A 181 -15.14 -10.04 16.73
C PRO A 181 -16.32 -9.14 17.12
N CYS A 182 -17.33 -9.05 16.26
CA CYS A 182 -18.52 -8.26 16.54
C CYS A 182 -19.25 -8.72 17.81
N ASP A 183 -19.49 -7.79 18.72
CA ASP A 183 -20.27 -7.99 19.94
C ASP A 183 -21.11 -6.74 20.21
N GLU A 184 -22.44 -6.85 20.07
CA GLU A 184 -23.38 -5.74 20.29
C GLU A 184 -23.41 -5.24 21.74
N SER A 185 -22.88 -6.03 22.69
CA SER A 185 -22.76 -5.64 24.10
C SER A 185 -21.44 -4.96 24.42
N ASP A 186 -20.49 -4.97 23.49
CA ASP A 186 -19.17 -4.39 23.67
C ASP A 186 -19.18 -2.88 23.37
N SER A 187 -19.08 -2.09 24.44
CA SER A 187 -19.05 -0.64 24.35
C SER A 187 -17.82 -0.11 23.60
N SER A 188 -16.71 -0.85 23.50
CA SER A 188 -15.56 -0.40 22.69
C SER A 188 -15.79 -0.48 21.19
N GLN A 189 -16.88 -1.11 20.75
CA GLN A 189 -17.30 -1.23 19.34
C GLN A 189 -18.41 -0.25 18.96
N THR A 190 -18.69 0.73 19.83
CA THR A 190 -19.82 1.64 19.71
C THR A 190 -19.35 3.07 19.46
N PHE A 191 -19.84 3.66 18.36
CA PHE A 191 -19.46 5.00 17.89
C PHE A 191 -20.68 5.88 17.60
N THR A 192 -20.54 7.19 17.83
CA THR A 192 -21.60 8.18 17.54
C THR A 192 -21.06 9.39 16.79
N PHE A 193 -21.68 9.73 15.67
CA PHE A 193 -21.47 10.93 14.88
C PHE A 193 -22.05 12.17 15.60
N GLY A 194 -21.27 13.23 15.71
CA GLY A 194 -21.74 14.56 16.11
C GLY A 194 -22.08 14.73 17.59
N ALA A 195 -21.84 13.74 18.45
CA ALA A 195 -22.02 13.90 19.90
C ALA A 195 -20.81 14.64 20.51
N SER A 196 -20.88 15.95 20.68
CA SER A 196 -19.84 16.72 21.38
C SER A 196 -20.06 16.65 22.89
N SER A 197 -19.05 16.23 23.66
CA SER A 197 -19.02 16.36 25.13
C SER A 197 -18.51 17.73 25.62
N ALA A 198 -18.37 18.71 24.72
CA ALA A 198 -18.02 20.08 25.07
C ALA A 198 -18.90 21.09 24.31
N SER A 199 -19.53 21.98 25.07
CA SER A 199 -20.25 23.15 24.57
C SER A 199 -19.32 24.04 23.76
N ALA A 200 -19.48 24.06 22.44
CA ALA A 200 -19.06 25.17 21.60
C ALA A 200 -20.31 25.84 21.04
N ASP A 201 -20.45 27.13 21.35
CA ASP A 201 -21.53 28.03 20.93
C ASP A 201 -21.67 28.08 19.39
N PRO A 202 -22.88 28.22 18.82
CA PRO A 202 -23.05 28.28 17.38
C PRO A 202 -22.96 29.73 16.89
N ALA A 203 -21.94 30.05 16.09
CA ALA A 203 -22.03 30.96 14.94
C ALA A 203 -20.65 31.36 14.40
N ILE A 204 -20.29 30.90 13.20
CA ILE A 204 -19.67 31.79 12.22
C ILE A 204 -20.33 31.52 10.87
N ALA A 205 -21.37 32.30 10.57
CA ALA A 205 -21.76 32.54 9.18
C ALA A 205 -20.71 33.47 8.59
N SER A 206 -19.81 32.94 7.75
CA SER A 206 -18.88 33.78 6.99
C SER A 206 -19.48 34.08 5.63
N SER A 207 -19.92 35.33 5.49
CA SER A 207 -20.36 35.94 4.24
C SER A 207 -19.22 35.94 3.21
N VAL A 208 -19.43 35.24 2.09
CA VAL A 208 -18.57 35.32 0.91
C VAL A 208 -18.93 36.59 0.14
N VAL A 209 -17.98 37.53 0.10
CA VAL A 209 -18.00 38.70 -0.80
C VAL A 209 -17.21 38.30 -2.05
N PRO A 210 -17.70 38.53 -3.28
CA PRO A 210 -16.94 38.18 -4.47
C PRO A 210 -15.85 39.25 -4.68
N VAL A 211 -14.58 38.84 -4.69
CA VAL A 211 -13.49 39.71 -5.14
C VAL A 211 -13.25 39.41 -6.61
N ALA A 212 -13.37 40.47 -7.41
CA ALA A 212 -13.27 40.47 -8.85
C ALA A 212 -11.89 39.97 -9.32
N SER A 213 -11.94 39.23 -10.42
CA SER A 213 -10.80 38.77 -11.21
C SER A 213 -9.98 39.96 -11.72
N ASP A 214 -8.68 39.93 -11.48
CA ASP A 214 -7.70 40.57 -12.35
C ASP A 214 -6.75 39.49 -12.87
N ALA A 215 -6.97 39.15 -14.14
CA ALA A 215 -6.09 38.31 -14.93
C ALA A 215 -4.97 39.18 -15.50
N ALA A 216 -3.77 39.05 -14.97
CA ALA A 216 -2.56 39.52 -15.64
C ALA A 216 -1.60 38.35 -15.76
N GLY A 217 -1.49 37.85 -16.99
CA GLY A 217 -0.65 36.72 -17.35
C GLY A 217 0.82 37.00 -17.08
N VAL A 218 1.49 35.98 -16.55
CA VAL A 218 2.91 35.75 -16.82
C VAL A 218 3.06 34.28 -17.16
N SER A 219 3.20 34.02 -18.47
CA SER A 219 3.76 32.78 -18.97
C SER A 219 5.15 32.58 -18.38
N SER A 220 5.30 31.55 -17.56
CA SER A 220 6.60 30.89 -17.35
C SER A 220 6.47 29.45 -17.78
N SER A 221 6.65 29.24 -19.09
CA SER A 221 7.01 27.94 -19.64
C SER A 221 8.40 27.58 -19.12
N VAL A 222 8.47 26.80 -18.05
CA VAL A 222 9.69 26.04 -17.77
C VAL A 222 9.73 24.94 -18.82
N ALA A 223 10.48 25.20 -19.89
CA ALA A 223 10.91 24.17 -20.81
C ALA A 223 11.75 23.18 -20.00
N VAL A 224 11.15 22.03 -19.66
CA VAL A 224 11.90 20.86 -19.23
C VAL A 224 12.63 20.40 -20.49
N THR A 225 13.86 20.89 -20.65
CA THR A 225 14.80 20.32 -21.61
C THR A 225 15.04 18.90 -21.12
N ALA A 226 14.30 17.94 -21.70
CA ALA A 226 14.54 16.52 -21.53
C ALA A 226 15.93 16.22 -22.13
N ALA A 227 16.97 16.45 -21.35
CA ALA A 227 18.18 15.66 -21.51
C ALA A 227 17.74 14.22 -21.27
N ALA A 228 17.94 13.36 -22.26
CA ALA A 228 17.84 11.93 -22.07
C ALA A 228 18.89 11.55 -21.01
N SER A 229 18.51 11.59 -19.73
CA SER A 229 19.34 11.05 -18.66
C SER A 229 19.60 9.60 -19.02
N ALA A 230 20.87 9.25 -19.17
CA ALA A 230 21.26 7.86 -19.21
C ALA A 230 20.67 7.16 -17.99
N VAL A 231 20.00 6.03 -18.20
CA VAL A 231 19.41 5.24 -17.11
C VAL A 231 20.53 4.92 -16.11
N PRO A 232 20.34 5.20 -14.81
CA PRO A 232 21.37 4.95 -13.80
C PRO A 232 21.73 3.46 -13.77
N THR A 233 23.05 3.19 -13.72
CA THR A 233 23.62 1.83 -13.71
C THR A 233 23.78 1.26 -12.30
N SER A 234 23.31 1.98 -11.28
CA SER A 234 23.36 1.64 -9.86
C SER A 234 22.11 2.18 -9.18
N ASP A 235 21.77 1.61 -8.02
CA ASP A 235 20.60 2.04 -7.29
C ASP A 235 20.82 3.47 -6.75
N PRO A 236 19.91 4.43 -7.01
CA PRO A 236 20.19 5.81 -6.63
C PRO A 236 20.12 6.02 -5.13
N THR A 237 21.22 6.49 -4.55
CA THR A 237 21.32 6.81 -3.12
C THR A 237 21.03 8.28 -2.82
N THR A 238 20.69 9.05 -3.85
CA THR A 238 20.29 10.45 -3.77
C THR A 238 18.98 10.65 -4.51
N PRO A 239 18.15 11.64 -4.12
CA PRO A 239 16.91 11.92 -4.81
C PRO A 239 17.11 12.19 -6.30
N LEU A 240 16.35 11.50 -7.15
CA LEU A 240 16.35 11.64 -8.61
C LEU A 240 14.91 11.74 -9.11
N PRO A 241 14.60 12.49 -10.18
CA PRO A 241 13.27 12.49 -10.76
C PRO A 241 12.79 11.08 -11.11
N VAL A 242 11.54 10.78 -10.80
CA VAL A 242 10.90 9.52 -11.20
C VAL A 242 9.77 9.77 -12.19
N SER A 243 9.44 8.77 -13.00
CA SER A 243 8.43 8.92 -14.06
C SER A 243 6.99 8.70 -13.59
N ARG A 244 6.77 8.19 -12.38
CA ARG A 244 5.43 8.00 -11.78
C ARG A 244 5.26 8.82 -10.50
N ALA A 245 4.29 8.42 -9.67
CA ALA A 245 3.86 9.12 -8.47
C ALA A 245 5.03 9.49 -7.54
N GLY A 246 4.92 10.66 -6.91
CA GLY A 246 5.92 11.19 -5.98
C GLY A 246 7.00 12.06 -6.63
N GLY A 247 7.13 12.12 -7.97
CA GLY A 247 7.94 13.10 -8.71
C GLY A 247 9.46 13.00 -8.55
N VAL A 248 9.96 12.59 -7.39
CA VAL A 248 11.37 12.39 -7.04
C VAL A 248 11.49 11.13 -6.19
N LEU A 249 12.46 10.26 -6.50
CA LEU A 249 12.87 9.13 -5.70
C LEU A 249 13.26 9.58 -4.29
N ASP A 250 12.72 8.90 -3.26
CA ASP A 250 13.21 8.99 -1.90
C ASP A 250 14.02 7.72 -1.58
N PRO A 251 15.37 7.81 -1.53
CA PRO A 251 16.22 6.65 -1.25
C PRO A 251 15.92 5.97 0.08
N SER A 252 15.45 6.71 1.10
CA SER A 252 15.14 6.11 2.41
C SER A 252 13.84 5.33 2.34
N ALA A 253 12.82 5.88 1.68
CA ALA A 253 11.55 5.18 1.48
C ALA A 253 11.73 3.96 0.57
N ALA A 254 12.54 4.06 -0.48
CA ALA A 254 12.88 2.95 -1.35
C ALA A 254 13.60 1.83 -0.60
N ALA A 255 14.55 2.18 0.28
CA ALA A 255 15.27 1.21 1.12
C ALA A 255 14.36 0.53 2.16
N GLU A 256 13.39 1.25 2.74
CA GLU A 256 12.38 0.67 3.64
C GLU A 256 11.45 -0.28 2.87
N ALA A 257 10.95 0.17 1.71
CA ALA A 257 9.99 -0.57 0.90
C ALA A 257 10.60 -1.82 0.25
N ASN A 258 11.90 -1.82 -0.03
CA ASN A 258 12.62 -2.92 -0.67
C ASN A 258 13.79 -3.39 0.21
N GLU A 259 13.50 -3.66 1.49
CA GLU A 259 14.51 -4.17 2.41
C GLU A 259 15.04 -5.55 1.94
N MET A 260 16.37 -5.71 1.98
CA MET A 260 17.01 -6.98 1.65
C MET A 260 16.57 -8.09 2.61
N ASP A 261 16.04 -9.18 2.07
CA ASP A 261 15.72 -10.38 2.85
C ASP A 261 16.98 -11.19 3.17
N ASN A 262 17.55 -10.95 4.35
CA ASN A 262 18.72 -11.68 4.85
C ASN A 262 18.46 -13.16 5.16
N THR A 263 17.20 -13.62 5.10
CA THR A 263 16.85 -15.04 5.26
C THR A 263 16.67 -15.76 3.93
N ALA A 264 16.80 -15.04 2.81
CA ALA A 264 16.59 -15.58 1.48
C ALA A 264 17.62 -16.66 1.11
N LEU A 265 17.13 -17.82 0.71
CA LEU A 265 17.91 -18.83 -0.02
C LEU A 265 17.73 -18.59 -1.52
N LYS A 266 18.86 -18.42 -2.21
CA LYS A 266 18.92 -18.12 -3.64
C LYS A 266 19.34 -19.36 -4.41
N ALA A 267 18.54 -19.81 -5.38
CA ALA A 267 18.96 -20.81 -6.35
C ALA A 267 19.97 -20.24 -7.36
N PHE A 268 19.75 -18.98 -7.74
CA PHE A 268 20.68 -18.19 -8.54
C PHE A 268 20.80 -16.80 -7.95
N SER A 269 21.99 -16.21 -8.04
CA SER A 269 22.20 -14.83 -7.61
C SER A 269 22.88 -14.02 -8.68
N SER A 270 22.42 -12.79 -8.87
CA SER A 270 22.91 -11.86 -9.88
C SER A 270 23.05 -12.52 -11.25
N VAL A 271 21.94 -13.05 -11.77
CA VAL A 271 21.82 -13.66 -13.11
C VAL A 271 20.99 -12.79 -14.03
N ALA A 272 21.22 -12.89 -15.34
CA ALA A 272 20.30 -12.32 -16.33
C ALA A 272 19.21 -13.32 -16.71
N LEU A 273 18.02 -12.80 -17.01
CA LEU A 273 16.89 -13.56 -17.54
C LEU A 273 16.67 -13.15 -19.00
N LYS A 274 17.06 -14.03 -19.92
CA LYS A 274 17.04 -13.77 -21.37
C LYS A 274 15.85 -14.47 -22.02
N ASP A 275 15.05 -13.74 -22.76
CA ASP A 275 13.89 -14.29 -23.48
C ASP A 275 14.31 -15.05 -24.76
N ALA A 276 13.31 -15.62 -25.45
CA ALA A 276 13.51 -16.33 -26.71
C ALA A 276 14.00 -15.43 -27.86
N SER A 277 13.79 -14.10 -27.79
CA SER A 277 14.30 -13.14 -28.78
C SER A 277 15.77 -12.77 -28.56
N GLY A 278 16.33 -13.13 -27.39
CA GLY A 278 17.71 -12.87 -27.01
C GLY A 278 17.91 -11.57 -26.21
N GLN A 279 16.83 -10.95 -25.77
CA GLN A 279 16.83 -9.75 -24.92
C GLN A 279 16.74 -10.13 -23.43
N CYS A 280 17.34 -9.32 -22.56
CA CYS A 280 17.36 -9.53 -21.12
C CYS A 280 16.33 -8.64 -20.41
N LEU A 281 15.72 -9.17 -19.36
CA LEU A 281 14.90 -8.38 -18.45
C LEU A 281 15.73 -7.23 -17.85
N PHE A 282 15.13 -6.05 -17.84
CA PHE A 282 15.75 -4.79 -17.46
C PHE A 282 14.84 -3.98 -16.53
N VAL A 283 15.44 -3.43 -15.47
CA VAL A 283 14.79 -2.49 -14.55
C VAL A 283 15.41 -1.10 -14.67
N ASP A 284 14.57 -0.08 -14.83
CA ASP A 284 14.97 1.32 -14.65
C ASP A 284 14.55 1.77 -13.25
N PRO A 285 15.50 1.95 -12.30
CA PRO A 285 15.17 2.26 -10.90
C PRO A 285 14.49 3.62 -10.71
N THR A 286 14.39 4.46 -11.76
CA THR A 286 13.66 5.74 -11.70
C THR A 286 12.31 5.70 -12.45
N ALA A 287 11.96 4.58 -13.09
CA ALA A 287 10.71 4.48 -13.85
C ALA A 287 9.47 4.10 -13.00
N GLY A 288 9.63 4.09 -11.68
CA GLY A 288 8.61 3.76 -10.70
C GLY A 288 8.06 5.00 -9.99
N ASP A 289 7.45 4.76 -8.83
CA ASP A 289 7.18 5.80 -7.85
C ASP A 289 8.44 6.11 -7.03
N PHE A 290 8.33 7.10 -6.14
CA PHE A 290 9.40 7.53 -5.23
C PHE A 290 9.98 6.41 -4.32
N ARG A 291 9.30 5.26 -4.17
CA ARG A 291 9.76 4.06 -3.43
C ARG A 291 10.35 2.98 -4.33
N GLN A 292 10.48 3.24 -5.63
CA GLN A 292 10.83 2.21 -6.62
C GLN A 292 9.78 1.11 -6.75
N ASN A 293 8.55 1.38 -6.31
CA ASN A 293 7.42 0.54 -6.64
C ASN A 293 6.87 0.92 -8.00
N LEU A 294 6.09 0.01 -8.60
CA LEU A 294 5.43 0.23 -9.88
C LEU A 294 6.39 0.47 -11.05
N ILE A 295 7.68 0.10 -10.92
CA ILE A 295 8.63 0.20 -12.03
C ILE A 295 8.19 -0.81 -13.12
N PRO A 296 7.84 -0.40 -14.33
CA PRO A 296 7.56 -1.34 -15.41
C PRO A 296 8.84 -2.08 -15.81
N ILE A 297 8.73 -3.38 -16.08
CA ILE A 297 9.86 -4.18 -16.54
C ILE A 297 9.94 -4.12 -18.05
N THR A 298 11.14 -3.97 -18.60
CA THR A 298 11.38 -3.91 -20.04
C THR A 298 12.37 -4.98 -20.48
N LEU A 299 12.41 -5.26 -21.77
CA LEU A 299 13.44 -6.09 -22.38
C LEU A 299 14.43 -5.20 -23.13
N GLN A 300 15.72 -5.42 -22.89
CA GLN A 300 16.80 -4.71 -23.56
C GLN A 300 17.88 -5.67 -24.04
N THR A 301 18.80 -5.19 -24.89
CA THR A 301 19.99 -5.96 -25.25
C THR A 301 20.76 -6.35 -23.99
N CYS A 302 21.10 -7.63 -23.86
CA CYS A 302 21.89 -8.12 -22.74
C CYS A 302 23.26 -7.45 -22.70
N ASP A 303 23.57 -6.73 -21.61
CA ASP A 303 24.82 -5.99 -21.43
C ASP A 303 25.52 -6.30 -20.10
N GLY A 304 24.94 -7.16 -19.26
CA GLY A 304 25.51 -7.63 -18.00
C GLY A 304 25.51 -6.57 -16.89
N ARG A 305 24.81 -5.44 -17.07
CA ARG A 305 24.72 -4.41 -16.03
C ARG A 305 23.79 -4.83 -14.89
N GLN A 306 23.94 -4.17 -13.74
CA GLN A 306 23.16 -4.47 -12.54
C GLN A 306 21.65 -4.31 -12.74
N ASN A 307 21.21 -3.43 -13.64
CA ASN A 307 19.82 -3.27 -14.07
C ASN A 307 19.24 -4.50 -14.79
N GLN A 308 20.08 -5.49 -15.14
CA GLN A 308 19.68 -6.78 -15.71
C GLN A 308 20.02 -7.95 -14.78
N ALA A 309 20.43 -7.67 -13.54
CA ALA A 309 20.81 -8.66 -12.55
C ALA A 309 19.62 -9.00 -11.65
N TRP A 310 19.34 -10.30 -11.54
CA TRP A 310 18.21 -10.85 -10.81
C TRP A 310 18.67 -11.95 -9.85
N ASP A 311 18.07 -12.01 -8.68
CA ASP A 311 18.18 -13.13 -7.76
C ASP A 311 16.93 -14.01 -7.88
N ILE A 312 17.12 -15.32 -7.94
CA ILE A 312 16.04 -16.32 -7.96
C ILE A 312 15.94 -16.94 -6.57
N VAL A 313 14.96 -16.50 -5.78
CA VAL A 313 14.83 -16.81 -4.35
C VAL A 313 13.81 -17.93 -4.15
N THR A 314 14.26 -19.10 -3.68
CA THR A 314 13.43 -20.30 -3.46
C THR A 314 12.78 -20.36 -2.08
N SER A 315 13.31 -19.62 -1.11
CA SER A 315 12.68 -19.47 0.22
C SER A 315 13.22 -18.24 0.94
N GLY A 316 12.48 -17.70 1.91
CA GLY A 316 12.89 -16.57 2.75
C GLY A 316 11.70 -16.00 3.54
N LYS A 317 11.85 -14.81 4.12
CA LYS A 317 10.77 -14.05 4.77
C LYS A 317 9.59 -13.87 3.83
N HIS A 318 9.87 -13.62 2.55
CA HIS A 318 8.88 -13.31 1.53
C HIS A 318 8.49 -14.49 0.64
N ASN A 319 9.07 -15.67 0.85
CA ASN A 319 8.69 -16.90 0.14
C ASN A 319 8.73 -18.11 1.08
N ASN A 320 7.56 -18.65 1.39
CA ASN A 320 7.40 -19.88 2.17
C ASN A 320 6.69 -20.99 1.38
N VAL A 321 6.59 -20.86 0.05
CA VAL A 321 5.84 -21.77 -0.82
C VAL A 321 6.82 -22.69 -1.56
N PRO A 322 6.86 -24.01 -1.25
CA PRO A 322 7.74 -24.94 -1.95
C PRO A 322 7.39 -25.05 -3.43
N GLY A 323 8.42 -25.12 -4.29
CA GLY A 323 8.25 -25.22 -5.74
C GLY A 323 7.97 -23.89 -6.45
N SER A 324 8.05 -22.78 -5.71
CA SER A 324 7.87 -21.43 -6.23
C SER A 324 9.05 -20.54 -5.86
N VAL A 325 9.30 -19.53 -6.69
CA VAL A 325 10.37 -18.55 -6.50
C VAL A 325 9.84 -17.13 -6.54
N LEU A 326 10.58 -16.24 -5.88
CA LEU A 326 10.55 -14.81 -6.19
C LEU A 326 11.66 -14.52 -7.21
N VAL A 327 11.36 -13.63 -8.16
CA VAL A 327 12.34 -13.03 -9.06
C VAL A 327 12.62 -11.63 -8.54
N VAL A 328 13.78 -11.44 -7.91
CA VAL A 328 14.15 -10.23 -7.17
C VAL A 328 15.17 -9.45 -7.96
N SER A 329 15.00 -8.14 -8.11
CA SER A 329 16.02 -7.27 -8.70
C SER A 329 17.24 -7.19 -7.77
N SER A 330 18.42 -7.58 -8.23
CA SER A 330 19.65 -7.44 -7.46
C SER A 330 20.09 -5.97 -7.31
N LEU A 331 19.48 -5.06 -8.09
CA LEU A 331 19.70 -3.62 -8.01
C LEU A 331 18.88 -2.97 -6.90
N THR A 332 17.55 -3.12 -6.99
CA THR A 332 16.57 -2.40 -6.15
C THR A 332 15.99 -3.25 -5.02
N GLN A 333 16.28 -4.55 -4.97
CA GLN A 333 15.75 -5.53 -4.02
C GLN A 333 14.21 -5.72 -4.06
N GLY A 334 13.51 -5.08 -4.99
CA GLY A 334 12.10 -5.33 -5.24
C GLY A 334 11.86 -6.69 -5.90
N CYS A 335 10.62 -7.15 -5.85
CA CYS A 335 10.15 -8.38 -6.48
C CYS A 335 9.35 -8.11 -7.76
N LEU A 336 9.55 -8.95 -8.77
CA LEU A 336 8.68 -9.01 -9.93
C LEU A 336 7.25 -9.35 -9.48
N ASN A 337 6.27 -8.53 -9.87
CA ASN A 337 4.89 -8.64 -9.46
C ASN A 337 3.94 -8.54 -10.66
N PHE A 338 2.95 -9.44 -10.71
CA PHE A 338 1.87 -9.40 -11.68
C PHE A 338 0.56 -8.90 -11.06
N ASP A 339 0.05 -7.78 -11.55
CA ASP A 339 -1.25 -7.21 -11.19
C ASP A 339 -2.16 -7.09 -12.44
N PRO A 340 -3.10 -8.04 -12.64
CA PRO A 340 -3.99 -8.04 -13.81
C PRO A 340 -5.02 -6.90 -13.78
N ARG A 341 -5.10 -6.13 -12.69
CA ARG A 341 -6.02 -4.98 -12.55
C ARG A 341 -5.42 -3.70 -13.13
N ARG A 342 -4.15 -3.73 -13.57
CA ARG A 342 -3.48 -2.60 -14.22
C ARG A 342 -3.73 -2.62 -15.72
N ALA A 343 -3.54 -1.47 -16.36
CA ALA A 343 -3.61 -1.37 -17.81
C ALA A 343 -2.50 -2.20 -18.47
N ALA A 344 -2.73 -2.60 -19.72
CA ALA A 344 -1.70 -3.23 -20.55
C ALA A 344 -0.43 -2.36 -20.59
N GLY A 345 0.73 -3.01 -20.55
CA GLY A 345 2.04 -2.39 -20.39
C GLY A 345 2.44 -2.06 -18.96
N ASP A 346 1.53 -2.20 -17.98
CA ASP A 346 1.77 -1.96 -16.56
C ASP A 346 1.29 -3.13 -15.67
N THR A 347 0.91 -4.25 -16.27
CA THR A 347 0.47 -5.45 -15.54
C THR A 347 1.63 -6.15 -14.84
N VAL A 348 2.86 -5.99 -15.34
CA VAL A 348 4.08 -6.55 -14.76
C VAL A 348 5.00 -5.43 -14.32
N ILE A 349 5.31 -5.41 -13.04
CA ILE A 349 6.04 -4.33 -12.39
C ILE A 349 7.02 -4.86 -11.35
N MET A 350 8.02 -4.05 -11.01
CA MET A 350 8.74 -4.17 -9.75
C MET A 350 7.85 -3.67 -8.61
N PHE A 351 7.80 -4.41 -7.53
CA PHE A 351 7.09 -4.01 -6.32
C PHE A 351 7.79 -4.60 -5.10
N SER A 352 7.68 -3.93 -3.96
CA SER A 352 8.11 -4.41 -2.66
C SER A 352 7.77 -5.88 -2.46
N CYS A 353 8.77 -6.68 -2.09
CA CYS A 353 8.58 -8.09 -1.83
C CYS A 353 7.55 -8.31 -0.70
N GLY A 354 6.67 -9.29 -0.90
CA GLY A 354 5.52 -9.55 -0.02
C GLY A 354 4.24 -8.81 -0.41
N GLY A 355 4.24 -8.08 -1.53
CA GLY A 355 3.01 -7.56 -2.17
C GLY A 355 2.42 -6.31 -1.55
N ARG A 356 3.16 -5.62 -0.68
CA ARG A 356 2.74 -4.35 -0.07
C ARG A 356 3.76 -3.27 -0.30
N ALA A 357 3.28 -2.08 -0.69
CA ALA A 357 4.09 -0.94 -1.12
C ALA A 357 5.08 -0.38 -0.07
N ASP A 358 5.06 -0.91 1.14
CA ASP A 358 5.89 -0.50 2.28
C ASP A 358 6.86 -1.61 2.72
N GLY A 359 6.91 -2.74 2.01
CA GLY A 359 7.81 -3.86 2.34
C GLY A 359 7.39 -4.70 3.56
N ASP A 360 6.26 -4.40 4.20
CA ASP A 360 5.81 -5.12 5.40
C ASP A 360 5.04 -6.41 5.11
N GLY A 361 4.79 -6.67 3.83
CA GLY A 361 4.11 -7.87 3.36
C GLY A 361 4.91 -9.14 3.64
N LEU A 362 4.22 -10.27 3.72
CA LEU A 362 4.85 -11.59 3.84
C LEU A 362 4.97 -12.24 2.47
N VAL A 363 4.01 -13.09 2.11
CA VAL A 363 3.99 -13.86 0.86
C VAL A 363 2.72 -13.51 0.10
N THR A 364 2.84 -13.31 -1.21
CA THR A 364 1.71 -13.06 -2.11
C THR A 364 1.85 -13.91 -3.37
N ASN A 365 0.75 -14.48 -3.86
CA ASN A 365 0.73 -15.27 -5.08
C ASN A 365 0.94 -14.42 -6.36
N SER A 366 0.88 -13.09 -6.26
CA SER A 366 1.19 -12.18 -7.37
C SER A 366 2.68 -12.05 -7.69
N GLN A 367 3.56 -12.53 -6.80
CA GLN A 367 5.02 -12.46 -6.95
C GLN A 367 5.68 -13.84 -7.04
N LEU A 368 4.89 -14.91 -6.94
CA LEU A 368 5.38 -16.29 -6.96
C LEU A 368 5.27 -16.87 -8.37
N PHE A 369 6.35 -17.52 -8.79
CA PHE A 369 6.47 -18.20 -10.08
C PHE A 369 6.90 -19.66 -9.86
N PRO A 370 6.27 -20.65 -10.52
CA PRO A 370 6.70 -22.03 -10.44
C PRO A 370 8.16 -22.20 -10.88
N PHE A 371 8.92 -22.97 -10.11
CA PHE A 371 10.31 -23.23 -10.41
C PHE A 371 10.77 -24.56 -9.82
N THR A 372 11.47 -25.35 -10.63
CA THR A 372 12.12 -26.59 -10.17
C THR A 372 13.61 -26.35 -10.03
N GLU A 373 14.16 -26.65 -8.86
CA GLU A 373 15.58 -26.43 -8.56
C GLU A 373 16.49 -27.15 -9.56
N GLY A 374 17.54 -26.45 -9.99
CA GLY A 374 18.49 -26.93 -11.00
C GLY A 374 18.08 -26.68 -12.45
N GLN A 375 16.88 -26.18 -12.74
CA GLN A 375 16.51 -25.74 -14.08
C GLN A 375 17.25 -24.44 -14.46
N THR A 376 17.68 -24.35 -15.71
CA THR A 376 18.34 -23.17 -16.30
C THR A 376 17.39 -22.29 -17.09
N ASP A 377 16.12 -22.66 -17.15
CA ASP A 377 15.06 -21.92 -17.82
C ASP A 377 13.90 -21.76 -16.85
N ILE A 378 13.28 -20.59 -16.84
CA ILE A 378 12.14 -20.28 -15.99
C ILE A 378 10.97 -19.80 -16.86
N LEU A 379 9.80 -20.38 -16.63
CA LEU A 379 8.56 -19.84 -17.16
C LEU A 379 7.98 -18.87 -16.13
N LEU A 380 7.93 -17.59 -16.47
CA LEU A 380 7.32 -16.59 -15.61
C LEU A 380 5.79 -16.67 -15.74
N ALA A 381 5.20 -17.70 -15.13
CA ALA A 381 3.76 -17.87 -15.02
C ALA A 381 3.34 -17.57 -13.56
N PRO A 382 2.77 -16.39 -13.27
CA PRO A 382 2.49 -16.01 -11.89
C PRO A 382 1.34 -16.85 -11.30
N GLU A 383 1.45 -17.22 -10.02
CA GLU A 383 0.46 -18.09 -9.36
C GLU A 383 -0.95 -17.48 -9.30
N ASN A 384 -1.08 -16.16 -9.14
CA ASN A 384 -2.38 -15.47 -9.21
C ASN A 384 -3.01 -15.46 -10.61
N GLY A 385 -2.24 -15.85 -11.65
CA GLY A 385 -2.73 -16.16 -12.99
C GLY A 385 -3.10 -17.64 -13.19
N ASN A 386 -3.13 -18.43 -12.11
CA ASN A 386 -3.39 -19.88 -12.10
C ASN A 386 -2.47 -20.67 -13.05
N ASN A 387 -1.25 -20.18 -13.29
CA ASN A 387 -0.30 -20.72 -14.27
C ASN A 387 -0.85 -20.81 -15.71
N ALA A 388 -1.97 -20.15 -16.01
CA ALA A 388 -2.56 -20.02 -17.35
C ALA A 388 -2.13 -18.72 -18.04
N THR A 389 -1.62 -17.78 -17.27
CA THR A 389 -1.02 -16.53 -17.73
C THR A 389 0.49 -16.66 -17.72
N CYS A 390 1.14 -16.22 -18.80
CA CYS A 390 2.60 -16.19 -18.92
C CYS A 390 3.04 -14.77 -19.22
N LEU A 391 4.17 -14.36 -18.63
CA LEU A 391 4.74 -13.04 -18.84
C LEU A 391 5.63 -13.04 -20.09
N VAL A 392 5.38 -12.11 -21.00
CA VAL A 392 6.08 -11.99 -22.29
C VAL A 392 6.27 -10.52 -22.67
N ALA A 393 7.23 -10.23 -23.54
CA ALA A 393 7.37 -8.90 -24.10
C ALA A 393 6.15 -8.53 -24.96
N ASN A 394 5.60 -7.33 -24.76
CA ASN A 394 4.63 -6.74 -25.67
C ASN A 394 5.34 -6.00 -26.82
N ALA A 395 4.56 -5.43 -27.75
CA ALA A 395 5.09 -4.74 -28.92
C ALA A 395 5.96 -3.51 -28.59
N ASP A 396 5.80 -2.92 -27.41
CA ASP A 396 6.57 -1.77 -26.93
C ASP A 396 7.84 -2.18 -26.17
N GLY A 397 8.13 -3.49 -26.10
CA GLY A 397 9.29 -4.03 -25.36
C GLY A 397 9.12 -4.03 -23.85
N LYS A 398 7.92 -3.79 -23.34
CA LYS A 398 7.59 -3.97 -21.91
C LYS A 398 7.20 -5.41 -21.65
N LEU A 399 7.56 -5.92 -20.48
CA LEU A 399 7.03 -7.19 -20.00
C LEU A 399 5.55 -7.00 -19.65
N ASP A 400 4.71 -7.86 -20.18
CA ASP A 400 3.26 -7.85 -20.00
C ASP A 400 2.78 -9.31 -19.91
N SER A 401 1.48 -9.54 -19.99
CA SER A 401 0.87 -10.85 -19.85
C SER A 401 0.19 -11.34 -21.13
N THR A 402 0.24 -12.65 -21.34
CA THR A 402 -0.52 -13.36 -22.37
C THR A 402 -0.98 -14.71 -21.83
N THR A 403 -1.75 -15.46 -22.63
CA THR A 403 -2.06 -16.86 -22.31
C THR A 403 -0.81 -17.73 -22.49
N CYS A 404 -0.54 -18.62 -21.54
CA CYS A 404 0.55 -19.57 -21.67
C CYS A 404 0.35 -20.46 -22.90
N ALA A 405 1.39 -20.52 -23.74
CA ALA A 405 1.41 -21.36 -24.92
C ALA A 405 1.62 -22.83 -24.55
N SER A 406 1.19 -23.73 -25.42
CA SER A 406 1.47 -25.16 -25.26
C SER A 406 2.97 -25.47 -25.36
N ASP A 407 3.73 -24.64 -26.09
CA ASP A 407 5.19 -24.69 -26.19
C ASP A 407 5.84 -23.65 -25.27
N ALA A 408 5.92 -23.97 -23.98
CA ALA A 408 6.47 -23.06 -22.96
C ALA A 408 7.87 -22.50 -23.28
N THR A 409 8.63 -23.15 -24.17
CA THR A 409 9.96 -22.69 -24.62
C THR A 409 9.95 -21.34 -25.32
N SER A 410 8.86 -20.96 -25.99
CA SER A 410 8.76 -19.65 -26.66
C SER A 410 8.50 -18.50 -25.69
N GLN A 411 8.08 -18.83 -24.46
CA GLN A 411 7.71 -17.90 -23.39
C GLN A 411 8.60 -18.03 -22.14
N SER A 412 9.58 -18.93 -22.17
CA SER A 412 10.53 -19.12 -21.09
C SER A 412 11.70 -18.15 -21.19
N PHE A 413 12.29 -17.84 -20.03
CA PHE A 413 13.52 -17.07 -19.92
C PHE A 413 14.66 -18.01 -19.55
N THR A 414 15.73 -17.97 -20.32
CA THR A 414 16.98 -18.66 -19.98
C THR A 414 17.72 -17.86 -18.91
N ILE A 415 18.13 -18.55 -17.86
CA ILE A 415 18.92 -18.03 -16.74
C ILE A 415 20.39 -18.07 -17.15
N LEU A 416 21.02 -16.89 -17.17
CA LEU A 416 22.41 -16.72 -17.58
C LEU A 416 23.24 -16.12 -16.44
N THR A 417 24.40 -16.69 -16.18
CA THR A 417 25.42 -16.04 -15.35
C THR A 417 25.93 -14.79 -16.07
N ILE A 418 25.94 -13.65 -15.39
CA ILE A 418 26.47 -12.37 -15.89
C ILE A 418 27.86 -12.06 -15.35
#